data_AF-A0A1N7A632-F1
#
_entry.id   AF-A0A1N7A632-F1
#
_cell.length_a   1.000
_cell.length_b   1.000
_cell.length_c   1.000
_cell.angle_alpha   90.00
_cell.angle_beta   90.00
_cell.angle_gamma   90.00
#
_symmetry.space_group_name_H-M   'P 1'
#
loop_
_entity.id
_entity.type
_entity.pdbx_description
1 polymer ?
#
loop_
_entity_poly.entity_id
_entity_poly.type
_entity_poly.pdbx_seq_one_letter_code
_entity_poly.pdbx_strand_id
1 'polypeptide(L)' 'MDIQAEKLSLLQTILNSNDEGLIMDVKAFLSGRKADWFDELGTEQQKDILESISEADRGETVPHAEVVKLFGKWGLK' A
#
# COMPACT_ATOMS: atom_id res chain seq x y z
N MET A 1 -10.98 -32.02 4.36
CA MET A 1 -10.04 -31.37 3.43
C MET A 1 -8.70 -31.28 4.13
N ASP A 2 -7.66 -31.87 3.56
CA ASP A 2 -6.29 -31.72 4.09
C ASP A 2 -5.68 -30.47 3.45
N ILE A 3 -5.49 -29.43 4.25
CA ILE A 3 -4.96 -28.15 3.78
C ILE A 3 -3.53 -28.25 3.26
N GLN A 4 -2.74 -29.21 3.74
CA GLN A 4 -1.36 -29.41 3.26
C GLN A 4 -1.36 -30.07 1.88
N ALA A 5 -2.24 -31.06 1.69
CA ALA A 5 -2.44 -31.68 0.39
C ALA A 5 -2.93 -30.66 -0.66
N GLU A 6 -3.85 -29.78 -0.28
CA GLU A 6 -4.38 -28.74 -1.16
C GLU A 6 -3.31 -27.72 -1.59
N LYS A 7 -2.46 -27.28 -0.64
CA LYS A 7 -1.32 -26.39 -0.95
C LYS A 7 -0.35 -27.01 -1.95
N LEU A 8 -0.05 -28.30 -1.80
CA LEU A 8 0.84 -29.02 -2.70
C LEU A 8 0.23 -29.13 -4.11
N SER A 9 -1.07 -29.42 -4.21
CA SER A 9 -1.78 -29.49 -5.48
C SER A 9 -1.77 -28.16 -6.24
N LEU A 10 -2.00 -27.05 -5.54
CA LEU A 10 -1.92 -25.71 -6.13
C LEU A 10 -0.50 -25.37 -6.64
N LEU A 11 0.54 -25.69 -5.85
CA LEU A 11 1.92 -25.50 -6.28
C LEU A 11 2.27 -26.33 -7.52
N GLN A 12 1.86 -27.59 -7.56
CA GLN A 12 2.07 -28.47 -8.71
C GLN A 12 1.37 -27.94 -9.96
N THR A 13 0.17 -27.39 -9.81
CA THR A 13 -0.58 -26.78 -10.92
C THR A 13 0.17 -25.58 -11.51
N ILE A 14 0.73 -24.72 -10.65
CA ILE A 14 1.53 -23.57 -11.08
C ILE A 14 2.82 -24.01 -11.76
N LEU A 15 3.57 -24.95 -11.15
CA LEU A 15 4.87 -25.42 -11.67
C LEU A 15 4.77 -26.09 -13.04
N ASN A 16 3.64 -26.75 -13.32
CA ASN A 16 3.39 -27.45 -14.58
C ASN A 16 2.65 -26.60 -15.62
N SER A 17 2.31 -25.35 -15.30
CA SER A 17 1.61 -24.47 -16.22
C SER A 17 2.59 -23.73 -17.14
N ASN A 18 2.25 -23.66 -18.43
CA ASN A 18 2.90 -22.76 -19.40
C ASN A 18 2.03 -21.52 -19.69
N ASP A 19 0.90 -21.36 -19.00
CA ASP A 19 0.03 -20.20 -19.12
C ASP A 19 0.63 -19.02 -18.35
N GLU A 20 1.25 -18.10 -19.09
CA GLU A 20 1.86 -16.89 -18.52
C GLU A 20 0.82 -15.99 -17.82
N GLY A 21 -0.43 -15.95 -18.31
CA GLY A 21 -1.51 -15.17 -17.72
C GLY A 21 -1.86 -15.67 -16.33
N LEU A 22 -2.03 -16.98 -16.16
CA LEU A 22 -2.24 -17.60 -14.85
C LEU A 22 -1.11 -17.26 -13.86
N ILE A 23 0.14 -17.33 -14.30
CA ILE A 23 1.30 -17.04 -13.45
C ILE A 23 1.30 -15.56 -13.02
N MET A 24 0.97 -14.65 -13.94
CA MET A 24 0.88 -13.22 -13.63
C MET A 24 -0.26 -12.90 -12.66
N ASP A 25 -1.43 -13.51 -12.84
CA ASP A 25 -2.59 -13.32 -11.96
C ASP A 25 -2.31 -13.84 -10.55
N VAL A 26 -1.71 -15.02 -10.42
CA VAL A 26 -1.30 -15.59 -9.12
C VAL A 26 -0.26 -14.70 -8.45
N LYS A 27 0.71 -14.18 -9.20
CA LYS A 27 1.71 -13.24 -8.69
C LYS A 27 1.06 -11.94 -8.20
N ALA A 28 0.13 -11.38 -8.96
CA ALA A 28 -0.62 -10.18 -8.58
C ALA A 28 -1.47 -10.43 -7.33
N PHE A 29 -2.17 -11.55 -7.25
CA PHE A 29 -2.96 -11.94 -6.08
C PHE A 29 -2.10 -12.13 -4.82
N LEU A 30 -0.92 -12.74 -4.95
CA LEU A 30 0.01 -12.91 -3.83
C LEU A 30 0.67 -11.59 -3.42
N SER A 31 0.96 -10.71 -4.38
CA SER A 31 1.58 -9.41 -4.13
C SER A 31 0.59 -8.39 -3.58
N GLY A 32 -0.67 -8.42 -4.03
CA GLY A 32 -1.78 -7.64 -3.49
C GLY A 32 -2.30 -8.17 -2.16
N ARG A 33 -1.78 -9.32 -1.69
CA ARG A 33 -1.91 -9.79 -0.30
C ARG A 33 -0.83 -9.24 0.62
N LYS A 34 0.14 -8.48 0.14
CA LYS A 34 0.87 -7.58 1.04
C LYS A 34 -0.16 -6.62 1.61
N ALA A 35 -0.14 -6.49 2.93
CA ALA A 35 -0.93 -5.49 3.62
C ALA A 35 -0.69 -4.14 2.92
N ASP A 36 -1.74 -3.32 2.76
CA ASP A 36 -1.54 -1.97 2.27
C ASP A 36 -0.46 -1.34 3.16
N TRP A 37 0.43 -0.51 2.62
CA TRP A 37 1.43 0.16 3.48
C TRP A 37 0.72 0.93 4.61
N PHE A 38 -0.52 1.36 4.39
CA PHE A 38 -1.38 1.96 5.39
C PHE A 38 -1.69 1.02 6.57
N ASP A 39 -1.91 -0.27 6.29
CA ASP A 39 -2.15 -1.31 7.29
C ASP A 39 -0.89 -1.61 8.12
N GLU A 40 0.30 -1.25 7.63
CA GLU A 40 1.57 -1.40 8.34
C GLU A 40 1.88 -0.23 9.29
N LEU A 41 1.10 0.86 9.24
CA LEU A 41 1.26 2.01 10.12
C LEU A 41 0.69 1.77 11.52
N GLY A 42 1.25 2.47 12.52
CA GLY A 42 0.67 2.50 13.86
C GLY A 42 -0.67 3.24 13.89
N THR A 43 -1.51 2.97 14.88
CA THR A 43 -2.86 3.56 15.01
C THR A 43 -2.86 5.09 14.99
N GLU A 44 -1.88 5.72 15.63
CA GLU A 44 -1.75 7.19 15.61
C GLU A 44 -1.45 7.72 14.21
N GLN A 45 -0.51 7.09 13.49
CA GLN A 45 -0.16 7.49 12.12
C GLN A 45 -1.33 7.31 11.15
N GLN A 46 -2.09 6.21 11.30
CA GLN A 46 -3.31 5.99 10.51
C GLN A 46 -4.35 7.09 10.78
N LYS A 47 -4.54 7.45 12.05
CA LYS A 47 -5.47 8.51 12.45
C LYS A 47 -5.04 9.87 11.87
N ASP A 48 -3.77 10.22 11.99
CA ASP A 48 -3.22 11.49 11.48
C ASP A 48 -3.41 11.61 9.96
N ILE A 49 -3.20 10.51 9.22
CA ILE A 49 -3.41 10.50 7.77
C ILE A 49 -4.89 10.68 7.43
N LEU A 50 -5.79 9.97 8.10
CA LEU A 50 -7.24 10.10 7.86
C LEU A 50 -7.75 11.50 8.18
N GLU A 51 -7.25 12.10 9.25
CA GLU A 51 -7.53 13.49 9.63
C GLU A 51 -7.02 14.46 8.55
N SER A 52 -5.76 14.30 8.12
CA SER A 52 -5.15 15.13 7.08
C SER A 52 -5.89 15.05 5.74
N ILE A 53 -6.39 13.87 5.36
CA ILE A 53 -7.22 13.71 4.15
C ILE A 53 -8.54 14.49 4.32
N SER A 54 -9.18 14.39 5.48
CA SER A 54 -10.42 15.11 5.76
C SER A 54 -10.24 16.63 5.78
N GLU A 55 -9.13 17.12 6.32
CA GLU A 55 -8.72 18.53 6.26
C GLU A 55 -8.50 18.98 4.81
N ALA A 56 -7.79 18.17 4.02
CA ALA A 56 -7.53 18.48 2.62
C ALA A 56 -8.82 18.57 1.80
N ASP A 57 -9.78 17.67 2.03
CA ASP A 57 -11.10 17.69 1.37
C ASP A 57 -11.92 18.93 1.74
N ARG A 58 -11.72 19.48 2.95
CA ARG A 58 -12.31 20.77 3.37
C ARG A 58 -11.55 21.99 2.83
N GLY A 59 -10.45 21.78 2.10
CA GLY A 59 -9.62 22.84 1.56
C GLY A 59 -8.66 23.45 2.58
N GLU A 60 -8.45 22.82 3.74
CA GLU A 60 -7.54 23.25 4.82
C GLU A 60 -6.08 22.93 4.47
N THR A 61 -5.70 23.14 3.21
CA THR A 61 -4.33 22.93 2.72
C THR A 61 -3.61 24.25 2.55
N VAL A 62 -2.29 24.23 2.74
CA VAL A 62 -1.43 25.37 2.43
C VAL A 62 -0.65 25.06 1.16
N PRO A 63 -0.65 25.96 0.16
CA PRO A 63 0.13 25.76 -1.06
C PRO A 63 1.62 25.54 -0.74
N HIS A 64 2.24 24.55 -1.39
CA HIS A 64 3.63 24.20 -1.17
C HIS A 64 4.60 25.41 -1.28
N ALA A 65 4.36 26.30 -2.25
CA ALA A 65 5.16 27.51 -2.43
C ALA A 65 5.12 28.47 -1.22
N GLU A 66 4.02 28.51 -0.47
CA GLU A 66 3.90 29.31 0.75
C GLU A 66 4.63 28.66 1.92
N VAL A 67 4.52 27.33 2.04
CA VAL A 67 5.24 26.55 3.04
C VAL A 67 6.76 26.70 2.86
N VAL A 68 7.27 26.58 1.63
CA VAL A 68 8.71 26.75 1.33
C VAL A 68 9.21 28.15 1.71
N LYS A 69 8.42 29.20 1.47
CA LYS A 69 8.77 30.56 1.90
C LYS A 69 8.82 30.69 3.42
N LEU A 70 7.90 30.04 4.13
CA LEU A 70 7.86 30.05 5.59
C LEU A 70 9.14 29.43 6.15
N PHE A 71 9.50 28.21 5.75
CA PHE A 71 10.69 27.52 6.26
C PHE A 71 12.01 28.16 5.79
N GLY A 72 12.04 28.69 4.56
CA GLY A 72 13.18 29.45 4.06
C GLY A 72 13.48 30.72 4.88
N LYS A 73 12.45 31.35 5.47
CA LYS A 73 12.61 32.50 6.37
C LYS A 73 13.35 32.15 7.68
N TRP A 74 13.27 30.90 8.11
CA TRP A 74 13.90 30.42 9.35
C TRP A 74 15.25 29.72 9.12
N GLY A 75 15.76 29.72 7.88
CA GLY A 75 17.06 29.12 7.56
C GLY A 75 17.10 27.59 7.65
N LEU A 76 15.95 26.94 7.78
CA LEU A 76 15.81 25.49 7.74
C LEU A 76 15.89 25.05 6.27
N LYS A 77 17.09 24.67 5.84
CA LYS A 77 17.36 24.04 4.54
C LYS A 77 17.75 22.60 4.73
#